data_AF-A0A4R7Z8R1-F1
#
_entry.id   AF-A0A4R7Z8R1-F1
#
_cell.length_a   1.000
_cell.length_b   1.000
_cell.length_c   1.000
_cell.angle_alpha   90.00
_cell.angle_beta   90.00
_cell.angle_gamma   90.00
#
_symmetry.space_group_name_H-M   'P 1'
#
loop_
_entity.id
_entity.type
_entity.pdbx_description
1 polymer ?
#
loop_
_entity_poly.entity_id
_entity_poly.type
_entity_poly.pdbx_seq_one_letter_code
_entity_poly.pdbx_strand_id
1 'polypeptide(L)'
;MNDQLWISWVLVVILVIISFILLMGKGGFLIAGYNMLSKEKKQKYNAKRLCRVVGGGTSIISVILTVATLNRFEMPLAISWIIPWGLFGIIVIVGILANTICWRKTSTADE
;
A
#
# COMPACT_ATOMS: atom_id res chain seq x y z
N MET A 1 17.40 -3.25 25.69
CA MET A 1 17.52 -2.36 24.49
C MET A 1 17.52 -3.09 23.15
N ASN A 2 17.48 -4.45 23.11
CA ASN A 2 17.10 -5.19 21.90
C ASN A 2 15.57 -5.39 21.79
N ASP A 3 14.85 -5.02 22.85
CA ASP A 3 13.43 -5.33 23.05
C ASP A 3 12.50 -4.40 22.28
N GLN A 4 13.00 -3.47 21.48
CA GLN A 4 12.15 -2.61 20.63
C GLN A 4 12.17 -3.05 19.15
N LEU A 5 13.29 -3.63 18.69
CA LEU A 5 13.48 -3.99 17.28
C LEU A 5 12.63 -5.19 16.85
N TRP A 6 12.30 -6.11 17.76
CA TRP A 6 11.44 -7.25 17.43
C TRP A 6 10.04 -6.81 17.01
N ILE A 7 9.52 -5.72 17.57
CA ILE A 7 8.22 -5.13 17.18
C ILE A 7 8.28 -4.69 15.71
N SER A 8 9.35 -3.99 15.33
CA SER A 8 9.56 -3.54 13.94
C SER A 8 9.67 -4.73 12.97
N TRP A 9 10.38 -5.79 13.35
CA TRP A 9 10.47 -7.00 12.55
C TRP A 9 9.12 -7.72 12.38
N VAL A 10 8.33 -7.84 13.45
CA VAL A 10 6.96 -8.39 13.38
C VAL A 10 6.10 -7.56 12.42
N LEU A 11 6.18 -6.23 12.50
CA LEU A 11 5.45 -5.33 11.60
C LEU A 11 5.89 -5.50 10.14
N VAL A 12 7.19 -5.60 9.88
CA VAL A 12 7.74 -5.87 8.54
C VAL A 12 7.18 -7.17 7.97
N VAL A 13 7.22 -8.26 8.73
CA VAL A 13 6.71 -9.58 8.29
C VAL A 13 5.22 -9.49 7.93
N ILE A 14 4.42 -8.84 8.77
CA ILE A 14 2.99 -8.64 8.49
C ILE A 14 2.78 -7.85 7.20
N LEU A 15 3.52 -6.76 6.99
CA LEU A 15 3.41 -5.93 5.79
C LEU A 15 3.83 -6.68 4.51
N VAL A 16 4.88 -7.52 4.58
CA VAL A 16 5.30 -8.37 3.46
C VAL A 16 4.19 -9.35 3.08
N ILE A 17 3.59 -10.03 4.07
CA ILE A 17 2.50 -10.98 3.84
C ILE A 17 1.29 -10.28 3.22
N ILE A 18 0.89 -9.13 3.77
CA ILE A 18 -0.22 -8.32 3.25
C ILE A 18 0.07 -7.87 1.82
N SER A 19 1.26 -7.36 1.55
CA SER A 19 1.68 -6.93 0.21
C SER A 19 1.57 -8.08 -0.79
N PHE A 20 2.04 -9.28 -0.42
CA PHE A 20 1.97 -10.45 -1.29
C PHE A 20 0.51 -10.87 -1.61
N ILE A 21 -0.36 -10.92 -0.59
CA ILE A 21 -1.79 -11.22 -0.77
C ILE A 21 -2.47 -10.17 -1.67
N LEU A 22 -2.10 -8.90 -1.52
CA LEU A 22 -2.61 -7.80 -2.33
C LEU A 22 -2.11 -7.87 -3.78
N LEU A 23 -0.84 -8.19 -4.01
CA LEU A 23 -0.24 -8.34 -5.35
C LEU A 23 -0.86 -9.52 -6.12
N MET A 24 -1.28 -10.59 -5.44
CA MET A 24 -2.07 -11.67 -6.04
C MET A 24 -3.46 -11.23 -6.52
N GLY A 25 -3.92 -10.03 -6.12
CA GLY A 25 -5.23 -9.50 -6.46
C GLY A 25 -6.37 -10.08 -5.64
N LYS A 26 -6.06 -10.79 -4.54
CA LYS A 26 -7.02 -11.48 -3.66
C LYS A 26 -7.34 -10.68 -2.39
N GLY A 27 -6.47 -9.76 -1.98
CA GLY A 27 -6.61 -8.95 -0.77
C GLY A 27 -7.57 -7.77 -0.86
N GLY A 28 -8.52 -7.73 -1.81
CA GLY A 28 -9.45 -6.60 -1.94
C GLY A 28 -10.24 -6.30 -0.66
N PHE A 29 -10.45 -7.31 0.19
CA PHE A 29 -11.12 -7.17 1.48
C PHE A 29 -10.30 -6.37 2.52
N LEU A 30 -8.98 -6.24 2.34
CA LEU A 30 -8.10 -5.48 3.23
C LEU A 30 -8.15 -3.97 2.97
N ILE A 31 -8.75 -3.56 1.84
CA ILE A 31 -8.82 -2.16 1.43
C ILE A 31 -10.11 -1.55 1.99
N ALA A 32 -10.03 -0.98 3.20
CA ALA A 32 -11.18 -0.39 3.89
C ALA A 32 -11.92 0.65 3.02
N GLY A 33 -11.19 1.53 2.34
CA GLY A 33 -11.79 2.53 1.44
C GLY A 33 -12.57 1.90 0.27
N TYR A 34 -12.16 0.72 -0.21
CA TYR A 34 -12.89 -0.01 -1.25
C TYR A 34 -14.14 -0.71 -0.70
N ASN A 35 -14.08 -1.20 0.54
CA ASN A 35 -15.20 -1.88 1.19
C ASN A 35 -16.29 -0.94 1.69
N MET A 36 -15.97 0.32 1.99
CA MET A 36 -16.95 1.35 2.37
C MET A 36 -17.71 1.94 1.17
N LEU A 37 -17.32 1.64 -0.07
CA LEU A 37 -18.05 2.07 -1.25
C LEU A 37 -19.40 1.36 -1.38
N SER A 38 -20.42 2.08 -1.82
CA SER A 38 -21.69 1.48 -2.25
C SER A 38 -21.46 0.49 -3.41
N LYS A 39 -22.36 -0.49 -3.56
CA LYS A 39 -22.21 -1.55 -4.58
C LYS A 39 -21.99 -1.00 -6.00
N GLU A 40 -22.73 0.04 -6.39
CA GLU A 40 -22.59 0.71 -7.69
C GLU A 40 -21.20 1.33 -7.89
N LYS A 41 -20.71 2.10 -6.91
CA LYS A 41 -19.37 2.70 -6.98
C LYS A 41 -18.29 1.62 -6.97
N LYS A 42 -18.49 0.55 -6.19
CA LYS A 42 -17.56 -0.57 -6.09
C LYS A 42 -17.40 -1.33 -7.41
N GLN A 43 -18.46 -1.46 -8.21
CA GLN A 43 -18.43 -2.08 -9.55
C GLN A 43 -17.65 -1.26 -10.58
N LYS A 44 -17.63 0.07 -10.43
CA LYS A 44 -16.82 0.97 -11.27
C LYS A 44 -15.33 0.80 -11.05
N TYR A 45 -14.89 0.15 -9.96
CA TYR A 45 -13.48 -0.15 -9.74
C TYR A 45 -13.13 -1.59 -10.17
N ASN A 46 -11.97 -1.76 -10.79
CA ASN A 46 -11.37 -3.07 -10.99
C ASN A 46 -10.63 -3.50 -9.72
N ALA A 47 -11.29 -4.35 -8.91
CA ALA A 47 -10.77 -4.85 -7.65
C ALA A 47 -9.35 -5.44 -7.77
N LYS A 48 -9.07 -6.20 -8.84
CA LYS A 48 -7.78 -6.86 -9.04
C LYS A 48 -6.67 -5.86 -9.29
N ARG A 49 -6.93 -4.82 -10.09
CA ARG A 49 -5.97 -3.72 -10.34
C ARG A 49 -5.75 -2.88 -9.08
N LEU A 50 -6.83 -2.54 -8.38
CA LEU A 50 -6.76 -1.79 -7.13
C LEU A 50 -5.91 -2.52 -6.08
N CYS A 51 -6.15 -3.81 -5.94
CA CYS A 51 -5.40 -4.68 -5.04
C CYS A 51 -3.91 -4.72 -5.38
N ARG A 52 -3.55 -4.80 -6.68
CA ARG A 52 -2.14 -4.74 -7.12
C ARG A 52 -1.49 -3.38 -6.90
N VAL A 53 -2.21 -2.27 -7.15
CA VAL A 53 -1.67 -0.91 -6.93
C VAL A 53 -1.40 -0.66 -5.46
N VAL A 54 -2.37 -0.98 -4.59
CA VAL A 54 -2.20 -0.87 -3.13
C VAL A 54 -1.10 -1.83 -2.66
N GLY A 55 -1.10 -3.08 -3.13
CA GLY A 55 -0.08 -4.08 -2.79
C GLY A 55 1.34 -3.66 -3.20
N GLY A 56 1.50 -3.02 -4.36
CA GLY A 56 2.76 -2.45 -4.81
C GLY A 56 3.23 -1.30 -3.91
N GLY A 57 2.33 -0.39 -3.56
CA GLY A 57 2.62 0.68 -2.59
C GLY A 57 3.04 0.12 -1.22
N THR A 58 2.29 -0.86 -0.69
CA THR A 58 2.62 -1.55 0.56
C THR A 58 3.96 -2.29 0.47
N SER A 59 4.32 -2.86 -0.69
CA SER A 59 5.62 -3.50 -0.90
C SER A 59 6.77 -2.50 -0.75
N ILE A 60 6.65 -1.31 -1.35
CA ILE A 60 7.67 -0.28 -1.27
C ILE A 60 7.82 0.21 0.18
N ILE A 61 6.70 0.45 0.86
CA ILE A 61 6.70 0.82 2.30
C ILE A 61 7.39 -0.25 3.13
N SER A 62 7.09 -1.53 2.87
CA SER A 62 7.71 -2.66 3.57
C SER A 62 9.24 -2.71 3.36
N VAL A 63 9.73 -2.46 2.15
CA VAL A 63 11.17 -2.38 1.86
C VAL A 63 11.83 -1.22 2.61
N ILE A 64 11.22 -0.03 2.58
CA ILE A 64 11.74 1.15 3.31
C ILE A 64 11.84 0.83 4.81
N LEU A 65 10.79 0.24 5.39
CA LEU A 65 10.77 -0.12 6.79
C LEU A 65 11.78 -1.22 7.13
N THR A 66 11.99 -2.19 6.23
CA THR A 66 13.01 -3.24 6.39
C THR A 66 14.42 -2.63 6.45
N VAL A 67 14.74 -1.72 5.52
CA VAL A 67 16.04 -1.02 5.50
C VAL A 67 16.22 -0.17 6.75
N ALA A 68 15.18 0.57 7.17
CA ALA A 68 15.22 1.35 8.39
C ALA A 68 15.44 0.48 9.65
N THR A 69 14.78 -0.69 9.71
CA THR A 69 14.91 -1.64 10.81
C THR A 69 16.31 -2.27 10.86
N LEU A 70 16.89 -2.61 9.70
CA LEU A 70 18.25 -3.14 9.58
C LEU A 70 19.29 -2.13 10.10
N ASN A 71 19.09 -0.84 9.80
CA ASN A 71 19.94 0.25 10.30
C ASN A 71 19.55 0.71 11.71
N ARG A 72 18.68 -0.03 12.43
CA ARG A 72 18.20 0.29 13.78
C ARG A 72 17.60 1.69 13.93
N PHE A 73 17.09 2.27 12.84
CA PHE A 73 16.64 3.66 12.77
C PHE A 73 17.74 4.70 13.10
N GLU A 74 19.01 4.29 13.15
CA GLU A 74 20.16 5.17 13.33
C GLU A 74 20.64 5.68 11.96
N MET A 75 19.82 6.54 11.33
CA MET A 75 20.14 7.14 10.04
C MET A 75 20.65 8.59 10.23
N PRO A 76 21.55 9.09 9.36
CA PRO A 76 21.92 10.49 9.33
C PRO A 76 20.69 11.41 9.25
N LEU A 77 20.73 12.55 9.95
CA LEU A 77 19.59 13.48 10.06
C LEU A 77 19.01 13.89 8.68
N ALA A 78 19.85 14.00 7.66
CA ALA A 78 19.46 14.30 6.29
C ALA A 78 18.57 13.22 5.65
N ILE A 79 18.79 11.95 5.99
CA ILE A 79 18.01 10.81 5.46
C ILE A 79 16.75 10.57 6.29
N SER A 80 16.78 10.91 7.59
CA SER A 80 15.62 10.79 8.48
C SER A 80 14.40 11.55 7.95
N TRP A 81 14.58 12.73 7.36
CA TRP A 81 13.48 13.49 6.74
C TRP A 81 12.94 12.88 5.45
N ILE A 82 13.74 12.10 4.73
CA ILE A 82 13.31 11.44 3.49
C ILE A 82 12.28 10.35 3.80
N ILE A 83 12.35 9.69 4.96
CA ILE A 83 11.41 8.62 5.32
C ILE A 83 9.95 9.11 5.38
N PRO A 84 9.57 10.11 6.22
CA PRO A 84 8.18 10.56 6.29
C PRO A 84 7.69 11.15 4.96
N TRP A 85 8.52 11.93 4.25
CA TRP A 85 8.17 12.48 2.94
C TRP A 85 8.02 11.40 1.86
N GLY A 86 8.88 10.39 1.88
CA GLY A 86 8.80 9.24 0.97
C GLY A 86 7.55 8.41 1.22
N LEU A 87 7.22 8.14 2.48
CA LEU A 87 5.97 7.46 2.84
C LEU A 87 4.74 8.24 2.39
N PHE A 88 4.72 9.56 2.62
CA PHE A 88 3.64 10.43 2.14
C PHE A 88 3.53 10.41 0.61
N GLY A 89 4.65 10.53 -0.09
CA GLY A 89 4.70 10.44 -1.55
C GLY A 89 4.12 9.13 -2.09
N ILE A 90 4.43 7.99 -1.45
CA ILE A 90 3.87 6.69 -1.83
C ILE A 90 2.35 6.69 -1.66
N ILE A 91 1.82 7.22 -0.55
CA ILE A 91 0.37 7.30 -0.33
C ILE A 91 -0.31 8.11 -1.42
N VAL A 92 0.25 9.27 -1.78
CA VAL A 92 -0.26 10.14 -2.86
C VAL A 92 -0.23 9.41 -4.20
N ILE A 93 0.89 8.78 -4.55
CA ILE A 93 1.05 8.04 -5.81
C ILE A 93 0.05 6.89 -5.89
N VAL A 94 -0.10 6.09 -4.82
CA VAL A 94 -1.07 4.99 -4.76
C VAL A 94 -2.49 5.51 -4.93
N GLY A 95 -2.84 6.64 -4.29
CA GLY A 95 -4.15 7.27 -4.44
C GLY A 95 -4.43 7.72 -5.87
N ILE A 96 -3.47 8.38 -6.52
CA ILE A 96 -3.58 8.79 -7.93
C ILE A 96 -3.72 7.57 -8.84
N LEU A 97 -2.84 6.56 -8.71
CA LEU A 97 -2.89 5.34 -9.51
C LEU A 97 -4.18 4.55 -9.28
N ALA A 98 -4.69 4.53 -8.05
CA ALA A 98 -5.98 3.93 -7.73
C ALA A 98 -7.12 4.64 -8.47
N ASN A 99 -7.14 5.98 -8.46
CA ASN A 99 -8.17 6.76 -9.14
C ASN A 99 -8.05 6.71 -10.68
N THR A 100 -6.84 6.69 -11.21
CA THR A 100 -6.60 6.75 -12.67
C THR A 100 -6.68 5.38 -13.33
N ILE A 101 -6.03 4.35 -12.77
CA ILE A 101 -5.85 3.03 -13.43
C ILE A 101 -6.94 2.03 -13.01
N CYS A 102 -7.41 2.15 -11.77
CA CYS A 102 -8.34 1.16 -11.21
C CYS A 102 -9.80 1.54 -11.48
N TRP A 103 -10.07 2.77 -11.90
CA TRP A 103 -11.38 3.17 -12.40
C TRP A 103 -11.66 2.51 -13.75
N ARG A 104 -12.70 1.69 -13.80
CA ARG A 104 -13.24 1.11 -15.03
C ARG A 104 -14.14 2.18 -15.64
N LYS A 105 -13.77 2.71 -16.82
CA LYS A 105 -14.73 3.45 -17.64
C LYS A 105 -15.87 2.49 -17.92
N THR A 106 -17.09 2.82 -17.49
CA THR A 106 -18.29 2.14 -17.96
C THR A 106 -18.23 2.23 -19.48
N SER A 107 -18.26 1.09 -20.17
CA SER A 107 -18.52 1.09 -21.61
C SER A 107 -19.78 1.91 -21.81
N THR A 108 -19.69 2.97 -22.60
CA THR A 108 -20.85 3.62 -23.21
C THR A 108 -21.47 2.62 -24.17
N ALA A 109 -22.20 1.68 -23.61
CA ALA A 109 -23.00 0.67 -24.28
C ALA A 109 -23.89 0.14 -23.16
N ASP A 110 -24.87 0.97 -22.80
CA ASP A 110 -26.24 0.59 -22.45
C ASP A 110 -26.97 1.91 -22.15
N GLU A 111 -27.71 2.35 -23.18
CA GLU A 111 -28.78 3.36 -23.24
C GLU A 111 -28.44 4.87 -23.24
#